data_AF-A0A3A0FUV7-F1
#
_entry.id   AF-A0A3A0FUV7-F1
#
_cell.length_a   1.000
_cell.length_b   1.000
_cell.length_c   1.000
_cell.angle_alpha   90.00
_cell.angle_beta   90.00
_cell.angle_gamma   90.00
#
_symmetry.space_group_name_H-M   'P 1'
#
loop_
_entity.id
_entity.type
_entity.pdbx_description
1 polymer ?
#
loop_
_entity_poly.entity_id
_entity_poly.type
_entity_poly.pdbx_seq_one_letter_code
_entity_poly.pdbx_strand_id
1 'polypeptide(L)'
;MSHSICRTVSQLTVALLAGMLLPRGAGAVASFEVLNGVAAGSAFFAQDVSADGSVVAGFYGSSAAIWVDGVTTVLVPPCCSFNNAQAASADGAVIAGHSWRWENGSFTRVLGPNGSPVLQTSGSNADGSVLVGTFASTTQYFRWENGVSVGIDPPAGLTPLGPPVVSADGSVIAATGRLAGDDFAFRWDDGVGEVLPRLSATLDSSVKGISADGRVIVGESGDDAYLDYRPVYWLDGEIEVLPGLGTDVLGTAHDASADGSIIVGTSRAAGTRATLWFDGEPHGLYTMLFSRGLPISGWALDSAIAVSDDGHTIVGIGRNPSGVQRHWIAHLDACWDGLDDDRDGLTDFPDDPGCSGNTDETERSDALPCDDGADNDGDGLADLDDPACQTPTSPVENPKCDDDLDNDGDGGVDWDGGADAGTPDPECVGKPWRAREGANACGLGAELALALVLLATGRRRILR
;
A
#
# COMPACT_ATOMS: atom_id res chain seq x y z
N MET A 1 45.89 -59.77 -10.38
CA MET A 1 44.82 -59.15 -11.19
C MET A 1 43.96 -58.37 -10.21
N SER A 2 43.96 -57.05 -10.39
CA SER A 2 43.59 -56.03 -9.41
C SER A 2 42.33 -55.32 -9.91
N HIS A 3 41.28 -55.24 -9.10
CA HIS A 3 40.17 -54.29 -9.25
C HIS A 3 39.92 -53.69 -7.85
N SER A 4 40.56 -52.55 -7.56
CA SER A 4 40.00 -51.17 -7.62
C SER A 4 38.76 -51.00 -6.73
N ILE A 5 38.91 -50.43 -5.53
CA ILE A 5 38.82 -48.99 -5.25
C ILE A 5 37.48 -48.42 -5.71
N CYS A 6 36.55 -48.26 -4.77
CA CYS A 6 35.52 -47.22 -4.87
C CYS A 6 35.64 -46.36 -3.60
N ARG A 7 36.28 -45.20 -3.78
CA ARG A 7 36.37 -44.13 -2.78
C ARG A 7 35.06 -43.37 -2.74
N THR A 8 34.69 -43.00 -1.53
CA THR A 8 33.89 -41.84 -1.14
C THR A 8 33.98 -40.63 -2.08
N VAL A 9 32.81 -40.13 -2.51
CA VAL A 9 32.51 -38.71 -2.78
C VAL A 9 31.09 -38.53 -2.24
N SER A 10 30.96 -38.15 -0.98
CA SER A 10 30.69 -36.77 -0.52
C SER A 10 29.35 -36.23 -1.00
N GLN A 11 28.46 -36.06 -0.03
CA GLN A 11 27.39 -35.07 -0.01
C GLN A 11 27.86 -33.75 -0.64
N LEU A 12 27.03 -33.13 -1.47
CA LEU A 12 26.75 -31.68 -1.57
C LEU A 12 26.04 -31.37 -2.91
N THR A 13 24.74 -31.12 -2.86
CA THR A 13 24.03 -30.00 -3.52
C THR A 13 22.57 -30.02 -3.05
N VAL A 14 22.37 -29.88 -1.74
CA VAL A 14 21.18 -29.17 -1.25
C VAL A 14 21.65 -27.72 -1.18
N ALA A 15 21.18 -26.90 -2.11
CA ALA A 15 21.35 -25.46 -1.98
C ALA A 15 20.57 -25.05 -0.74
N LEU A 16 21.31 -24.85 0.35
CA LEU A 16 20.83 -24.22 1.56
C LEU A 16 20.52 -22.76 1.17
N LEU A 17 19.26 -22.44 0.84
CA LEU A 17 18.78 -21.05 0.95
C LEU A 17 18.61 -20.79 2.46
N ALA A 18 19.74 -20.62 3.13
CA ALA A 18 19.85 -19.73 4.27
C ALA A 18 20.69 -18.56 3.77
N GLY A 19 20.18 -17.89 2.73
CA GLY A 19 20.61 -16.54 2.40
C GLY A 19 19.92 -15.64 3.41
N MET A 20 20.73 -14.85 4.12
CA MET A 20 20.27 -13.82 5.04
C MET A 20 19.10 -13.06 4.41
N LEU A 21 17.91 -13.12 5.04
CA LEU A 21 17.04 -11.95 5.09
C LEU A 21 17.85 -10.90 5.87
N LEU A 22 18.71 -10.19 5.15
CA LEU A 22 18.93 -8.81 5.51
C LEU A 22 17.57 -8.15 5.27
N PRO A 23 16.99 -7.41 6.23
CA PRO A 23 15.99 -6.43 5.85
C PRO A 23 16.64 -5.59 4.75
N ARG A 24 15.93 -5.34 3.65
CA ARG A 24 16.36 -4.30 2.70
C ARG A 24 16.59 -3.04 3.53
N GLY A 25 17.82 -2.57 3.53
CA GLY A 25 18.09 -1.16 3.77
C GLY A 25 18.05 -0.48 2.42
N ALA A 26 17.27 0.59 2.31
CA ALA A 26 17.14 1.49 1.17
C ALA A 26 16.52 0.87 -0.10
N GLY A 27 15.47 1.55 -0.54
CA GLY A 27 14.48 1.27 -1.54
C GLY A 27 14.88 1.30 -3.01
N ALA A 28 13.83 1.24 -3.80
CA ALA A 28 13.89 1.02 -5.23
C ALA A 28 13.58 2.34 -5.92
N VAL A 29 14.63 2.98 -6.46
CA VAL A 29 14.49 4.07 -7.44
C VAL A 29 13.46 3.68 -8.49
N ALA A 30 12.61 4.64 -8.91
CA ALA A 30 11.52 4.42 -9.84
C ALA A 30 12.03 3.66 -11.06
N SER A 31 11.33 2.57 -11.37
CA SER A 31 11.80 1.63 -12.37
C SER A 31 10.65 0.93 -13.07
N PHE A 32 10.96 0.38 -14.24
CA PHE A 32 10.02 -0.40 -15.02
C PHE A 32 10.75 -1.58 -15.64
N GLU A 33 10.31 -2.79 -15.30
CA GLU A 33 10.94 -4.02 -15.74
C GLU A 33 9.92 -4.99 -16.35
N VAL A 34 10.42 -5.81 -17.27
CA VAL A 34 9.65 -6.92 -17.83
C VAL A 34 9.83 -8.14 -16.95
N LEU A 35 8.72 -8.75 -16.54
CA LEU A 35 8.73 -10.01 -15.81
C LEU A 35 9.08 -11.16 -16.76
N ASN A 36 10.36 -11.52 -16.78
CA ASN A 36 10.91 -12.58 -17.62
C ASN A 36 10.86 -13.94 -16.92
N GLY A 37 10.49 -14.98 -17.67
CA GLY A 37 10.55 -16.37 -17.21
C GLY A 37 11.97 -16.92 -17.14
N VAL A 38 12.10 -18.19 -16.74
CA VAL A 38 13.39 -18.87 -16.51
C VAL A 38 14.28 -18.93 -17.76
N ALA A 39 13.67 -19.11 -18.93
CA ALA A 39 14.40 -19.15 -20.20
C ALA A 39 14.44 -17.77 -20.85
N ALA A 40 15.55 -17.43 -21.51
CA ALA A 40 15.70 -16.17 -22.23
C ALA A 40 14.55 -15.96 -23.24
N GLY A 41 13.85 -14.82 -23.13
CA GLY A 41 12.73 -14.46 -23.99
C GLY A 41 11.39 -15.11 -23.64
N SER A 42 11.34 -15.91 -22.57
CA SER A 42 10.11 -16.53 -22.08
C SER A 42 9.39 -15.62 -21.09
N ALA A 43 8.05 -15.72 -20.98
CA ALA A 43 7.23 -14.78 -20.22
C ALA A 43 6.80 -15.35 -18.86
N PHE A 44 6.91 -14.54 -17.81
CA PHE A 44 6.25 -14.76 -16.53
C PHE A 44 4.85 -14.11 -16.57
N PHE A 45 3.88 -14.75 -15.93
CA PHE A 45 2.51 -14.26 -15.81
C PHE A 45 2.21 -14.00 -14.33
N ALA A 46 2.26 -12.72 -13.95
CA ALA A 46 1.95 -12.29 -12.60
C ALA A 46 0.46 -12.48 -12.30
N GLN A 47 0.16 -12.77 -11.04
CA GLN A 47 -1.18 -12.85 -10.48
C GLN A 47 -1.33 -11.95 -9.26
N ASP A 48 -0.25 -11.77 -8.50
CA ASP A 48 -0.24 -11.10 -7.21
C ASP A 48 1.17 -10.59 -6.89
N VAL A 49 1.29 -9.62 -5.98
CA VAL A 49 2.55 -9.10 -5.45
C VAL A 49 2.47 -9.06 -3.92
N SER A 50 3.56 -9.39 -3.23
CA SER A 50 3.62 -9.30 -1.77
C SER A 50 3.45 -7.86 -1.28
N ALA A 51 2.98 -7.71 -0.04
CA ALA A 51 2.78 -6.42 0.61
C ALA A 51 4.03 -5.53 0.57
N ASP A 52 5.22 -6.13 0.73
CA ASP A 52 6.51 -5.43 0.66
C ASP A 52 7.04 -5.17 -0.78
N GLY A 53 6.25 -5.53 -1.80
CA GLY A 53 6.61 -5.39 -3.21
C GLY A 53 7.74 -6.30 -3.70
N SER A 54 8.31 -7.16 -2.85
CA SER A 54 9.56 -7.87 -3.15
C SER A 54 9.36 -9.18 -3.92
N VAL A 55 8.19 -9.81 -3.81
CA VAL A 55 7.88 -11.11 -4.41
C VAL A 55 6.63 -11.01 -5.27
N VAL A 56 6.77 -11.35 -6.55
CA VAL A 56 5.62 -11.48 -7.46
C VAL A 56 5.25 -12.94 -7.58
N ALA A 57 4.02 -13.30 -7.20
CA ALA A 57 3.47 -14.64 -7.37
C ALA A 57 2.79 -14.78 -8.74
N GLY A 58 2.98 -15.94 -9.37
CA GLY A 58 2.35 -16.20 -10.65
C GLY A 58 2.72 -17.54 -11.27
N PHE A 59 2.87 -17.56 -12.58
CA PHE A 59 3.20 -18.77 -13.30
C PHE A 59 4.08 -18.53 -14.53
N TYR A 60 4.79 -19.58 -14.89
CA TYR A 60 5.64 -19.68 -16.07
C TYR A 60 5.22 -20.92 -16.87
N GLY A 61 4.77 -20.71 -18.11
CA GLY A 61 4.21 -21.78 -18.92
C GLY A 61 2.97 -22.39 -18.25
N SER A 62 3.12 -23.57 -17.65
CA SER A 62 2.06 -24.24 -16.86
C SER A 62 2.46 -24.50 -15.41
N SER A 63 3.57 -23.92 -14.94
CA SER A 63 4.13 -24.15 -13.59
C SER A 63 4.02 -22.91 -12.71
N ALA A 64 3.73 -23.07 -11.42
CA ALA A 64 3.90 -21.97 -10.46
C ALA A 64 5.31 -21.45 -10.54
N ALA A 65 5.41 -20.15 -10.38
CA ALA A 65 6.68 -19.51 -10.17
C ALA A 65 6.50 -18.28 -9.28
N ILE A 66 7.58 -17.92 -8.63
CA ILE A 66 7.76 -16.59 -8.04
C ILE A 66 8.82 -15.86 -8.85
N TRP A 67 8.69 -14.54 -8.89
CA TRP A 67 9.71 -13.64 -9.42
C TRP A 67 10.22 -12.75 -8.29
N VAL A 68 11.54 -12.67 -8.15
CA VAL A 68 12.23 -11.83 -7.16
C VAL A 68 13.44 -11.22 -7.85
N ASP A 69 13.51 -9.90 -7.92
CA ASP A 69 14.66 -9.12 -8.43
C ASP A 69 15.26 -9.67 -9.74
N GLY A 70 14.41 -9.84 -10.76
CA GLY A 70 14.80 -10.33 -12.08
C GLY A 70 14.93 -11.85 -12.19
N VAL A 71 14.77 -12.59 -11.09
CA VAL A 71 14.95 -14.04 -11.02
C VAL A 71 13.60 -14.75 -10.88
N THR A 72 13.23 -15.53 -11.89
CA THR A 72 12.10 -16.46 -11.80
C THR A 72 12.52 -17.78 -11.15
N THR A 73 11.86 -18.17 -10.08
CA THR A 73 12.00 -19.48 -9.42
C THR A 73 10.74 -20.32 -9.62
N VAL A 74 10.87 -21.47 -10.26
CA VAL A 74 9.75 -22.40 -10.48
C VAL A 74 9.47 -23.19 -9.20
N LEU A 75 8.22 -23.16 -8.77
CA LEU A 75 7.72 -23.98 -7.67
C LEU A 75 7.10 -25.24 -8.25
N VAL A 76 7.54 -26.40 -7.76
CA VAL A 76 7.07 -27.72 -8.22
C VAL A 76 6.33 -28.42 -7.08
N PRO A 77 5.02 -28.17 -6.90
CA PRO A 77 4.25 -28.85 -5.87
C PRO A 77 4.18 -30.34 -6.17
N PRO A 78 4.30 -31.21 -5.16
CA PRO A 78 4.35 -32.66 -5.37
C PRO A 78 3.01 -33.27 -5.81
N CYS A 79 1.91 -32.51 -5.82
CA CYS A 79 0.56 -33.09 -5.82
C CYS A 79 -0.39 -32.69 -6.96
N CYS A 80 0.00 -31.84 -7.91
CA CYS A 80 -0.94 -31.33 -8.91
C CYS A 80 -0.29 -31.10 -10.28
N SER A 81 -1.03 -31.35 -11.36
CA SER A 81 -0.60 -31.07 -12.74
C SER A 81 -0.89 -29.63 -13.19
N PHE A 82 -1.82 -28.95 -12.49
CA PHE A 82 -2.01 -27.51 -12.56
C PHE A 82 -1.56 -26.93 -11.22
N ASN A 83 -0.64 -25.97 -11.28
CA ASN A 83 0.05 -25.49 -10.09
C ASN A 83 0.32 -23.99 -10.19
N ASN A 84 -0.59 -23.15 -10.67
CA ASN A 84 -0.33 -21.71 -10.68
C ASN A 84 -0.22 -21.16 -9.25
N ALA A 85 0.75 -20.28 -8.99
CA ALA A 85 0.76 -19.48 -7.77
C ALA A 85 -0.23 -18.33 -7.95
N GLN A 86 -1.01 -18.04 -6.91
CA GLN A 86 -2.13 -17.10 -6.99
C GLN A 86 -2.14 -16.07 -5.87
N ALA A 87 -1.51 -16.37 -4.74
CA ALA A 87 -1.42 -15.44 -3.62
C ALA A 87 -0.04 -15.54 -2.95
N ALA A 88 0.45 -14.43 -2.43
CA ALA A 88 1.61 -14.33 -1.56
C ALA A 88 1.21 -13.84 -0.15
N SER A 89 2.00 -14.18 0.86
CA SER A 89 1.98 -13.46 2.15
C SER A 89 2.62 -12.09 2.02
N ALA A 90 2.48 -11.26 3.05
CA ALA A 90 3.01 -9.90 3.08
C ALA A 90 4.53 -9.84 2.84
N ASP A 91 5.27 -10.81 3.38
CA ASP A 91 6.72 -10.97 3.21
C ASP A 91 7.13 -11.87 2.03
N GLY A 92 6.15 -12.36 1.26
CA GLY A 92 6.37 -13.31 0.17
C GLY A 92 6.92 -14.69 0.57
N ALA A 93 7.07 -14.98 1.87
CA ALA A 93 7.61 -16.25 2.36
C ALA A 93 6.62 -17.41 2.19
N VAL A 94 5.33 -17.11 2.14
CA VAL A 94 4.24 -18.05 1.88
C VAL A 94 3.68 -17.79 0.50
N ILE A 95 3.57 -18.84 -0.30
CA ILE A 95 2.94 -18.80 -1.61
C ILE A 95 1.85 -19.86 -1.68
N ALA A 96 0.66 -19.45 -2.09
CA ALA A 96 -0.48 -20.36 -2.22
C ALA A 96 -0.86 -20.57 -3.69
N GLY A 97 -1.33 -21.78 -3.98
CA GLY A 97 -1.89 -22.14 -5.27
C GLY A 97 -2.73 -23.40 -5.17
N HIS A 98 -3.18 -23.91 -6.30
CA HIS A 98 -4.25 -24.92 -6.39
C HIS A 98 -4.02 -26.15 -5.49
N SER A 99 -4.66 -26.19 -4.31
CA SER A 99 -4.52 -27.24 -3.28
C SER A 99 -3.14 -27.35 -2.59
N TRP A 100 -2.32 -26.30 -2.57
CA TRP A 100 -1.02 -26.30 -1.89
C TRP A 100 -0.66 -24.94 -1.30
N ARG A 101 0.14 -24.99 -0.23
CA ARG A 101 0.82 -23.88 0.41
C ARG A 101 2.31 -24.19 0.37
N TRP A 102 3.11 -23.25 -0.08
CA TRP A 102 4.56 -23.31 -0.04
C TRP A 102 5.07 -22.35 1.02
N GLU A 103 6.04 -22.78 1.81
CA GLU A 103 6.72 -21.93 2.80
C GLU A 103 8.14 -22.47 3.00
N ASN A 104 9.15 -21.60 2.84
CA ASN A 104 10.56 -21.92 3.11
C ASN A 104 11.04 -23.25 2.46
N GLY A 105 10.63 -23.51 1.22
CA GLY A 105 11.01 -24.71 0.47
C GLY A 105 10.18 -25.97 0.76
N SER A 106 9.18 -25.89 1.65
CA SER A 106 8.30 -27.00 1.99
C SER A 106 6.89 -26.79 1.44
N PHE A 107 6.28 -27.87 0.94
CA PHE A 107 4.89 -27.85 0.49
C PHE A 107 3.98 -28.53 1.51
N THR A 108 2.92 -27.83 1.88
CA THR A 108 1.77 -28.36 2.62
C THR A 108 0.60 -28.49 1.67
N ARG A 109 -0.07 -29.66 1.66
CA ARG A 109 -1.28 -29.86 0.85
C ARG A 109 -2.47 -29.19 1.54
N VAL A 110 -3.17 -28.32 0.83
CA VAL A 110 -4.40 -27.67 1.30
C VAL A 110 -5.58 -28.51 0.84
N LEU A 111 -6.40 -28.96 1.78
CA LEU A 111 -7.55 -29.82 1.52
C LEU A 111 -8.77 -29.30 2.23
N GLY A 112 -9.94 -29.53 1.64
CA GLY A 112 -11.21 -29.23 2.27
C GLY A 112 -11.54 -30.16 3.45
N PRO A 113 -12.63 -29.85 4.17
CA PRO A 113 -13.18 -30.72 5.19
C PRO A 113 -13.25 -32.18 4.71
N ASN A 114 -12.86 -33.13 5.56
CA ASN A 114 -12.82 -34.57 5.26
C ASN A 114 -11.90 -34.96 4.08
N GLY A 115 -10.92 -34.13 3.74
CA GLY A 115 -9.99 -34.41 2.63
C GLY A 115 -10.56 -34.10 1.25
N SER A 116 -11.66 -33.34 1.17
CA SER A 116 -12.27 -32.94 -0.09
C SER A 116 -11.28 -32.16 -0.96
N PRO A 117 -11.28 -32.36 -2.29
CA PRO A 117 -10.40 -31.62 -3.18
C PRO A 117 -10.78 -30.14 -3.22
N VAL A 118 -9.76 -29.29 -3.09
CA VAL A 118 -9.85 -27.85 -3.33
C VAL A 118 -9.68 -27.61 -4.83
N LEU A 119 -10.50 -26.74 -5.41
CA LEU A 119 -10.35 -26.35 -6.81
C LEU A 119 -9.23 -25.34 -6.95
N GLN A 120 -9.25 -24.30 -6.11
CA GLN A 120 -8.37 -23.15 -6.19
C GLN A 120 -8.23 -22.48 -4.81
N THR A 121 -7.00 -22.17 -4.38
CA THR A 121 -6.72 -21.18 -3.32
C THR A 121 -6.37 -19.88 -4.02
N SER A 122 -7.00 -18.77 -3.65
CA SER A 122 -6.87 -17.51 -4.39
C SER A 122 -6.49 -16.30 -3.55
N GLY A 123 -6.53 -16.42 -2.22
CA GLY A 123 -6.12 -15.35 -1.32
C GLY A 123 -5.38 -15.92 -0.12
N SER A 124 -4.48 -15.10 0.42
CA SER A 124 -3.71 -15.34 1.63
C SER A 124 -3.80 -14.10 2.50
N ASN A 125 -3.85 -14.28 3.81
CA ASN A 125 -3.64 -13.17 4.73
C ASN A 125 -2.13 -12.87 4.88
N ALA A 126 -1.78 -11.83 5.64
CA ALA A 126 -0.43 -11.27 5.70
C ALA A 126 0.63 -12.26 6.20
N ASP A 127 0.31 -13.14 7.17
CA ASP A 127 1.24 -14.15 7.68
C ASP A 127 1.10 -15.53 6.97
N GLY A 128 0.17 -15.64 6.02
CA GLY A 128 -0.14 -16.87 5.31
C GLY A 128 -0.65 -18.02 6.18
N SER A 129 -1.16 -17.71 7.38
CA SER A 129 -1.83 -18.68 8.25
C SER A 129 -3.28 -18.94 7.83
N VAL A 130 -3.90 -17.99 7.12
CA VAL A 130 -5.25 -18.07 6.55
C VAL A 130 -5.17 -18.07 5.03
N LEU A 131 -5.82 -19.06 4.39
CA LEU A 131 -5.99 -19.15 2.95
C LEU A 131 -7.47 -19.29 2.60
N VAL A 132 -7.90 -18.60 1.55
CA VAL A 132 -9.28 -18.67 1.05
C VAL A 132 -9.34 -19.21 -0.36
N GLY A 133 -10.47 -19.81 -0.72
CA GLY A 133 -10.64 -20.34 -2.07
C GLY A 133 -11.97 -21.02 -2.31
N THR A 134 -12.05 -21.79 -3.39
CA THR A 134 -13.23 -22.55 -3.80
C THR A 134 -12.99 -24.06 -3.77
N PHE A 135 -14.01 -24.81 -3.38
CA PHE A 135 -13.98 -26.27 -3.50
C PHE A 135 -14.31 -26.73 -4.91
N ALA A 136 -13.89 -27.96 -5.24
CA ALA A 136 -14.34 -28.63 -6.46
C ALA A 136 -15.86 -28.95 -6.41
N SER A 137 -16.45 -29.07 -5.22
CA SER A 137 -17.91 -29.03 -5.05
C SER A 137 -18.36 -27.58 -5.11
N THR A 138 -19.08 -27.21 -6.17
CA THR A 138 -19.40 -25.82 -6.54
C THR A 138 -20.43 -25.12 -5.64
N THR A 139 -20.59 -25.56 -4.40
CA THR A 139 -21.65 -25.06 -3.50
C THR A 139 -21.12 -24.20 -2.36
N GLN A 140 -19.81 -24.24 -2.07
CA GLN A 140 -19.20 -23.53 -0.95
C GLN A 140 -17.82 -22.97 -1.31
N TYR A 141 -17.47 -21.87 -0.65
CA TYR A 141 -16.09 -21.42 -0.50
C TYR A 141 -15.44 -22.14 0.69
N PHE A 142 -14.16 -21.91 0.89
CA PHE A 142 -13.48 -22.38 2.09
C PHE A 142 -12.54 -21.35 2.68
N ARG A 143 -12.38 -21.47 3.98
CA ARG A 143 -11.33 -20.84 4.77
C ARG A 143 -10.47 -21.96 5.36
N TRP A 144 -9.19 -21.94 5.03
CA TRP A 144 -8.17 -22.78 5.64
C TRP A 144 -7.41 -21.94 6.66
N GLU A 145 -7.22 -22.46 7.86
CA GLU A 145 -6.44 -21.81 8.91
C GLU A 145 -5.59 -22.85 9.61
N ASN A 146 -4.27 -22.69 9.56
CA ASN A 146 -3.31 -23.52 10.30
C ASN A 146 -3.54 -25.05 10.18
N GLY A 147 -3.87 -25.51 8.98
CA GLY A 147 -4.08 -26.93 8.67
C GLY A 147 -5.55 -27.37 8.72
N VAL A 148 -6.47 -26.51 9.15
CA VAL A 148 -7.90 -26.83 9.29
C VAL A 148 -8.69 -26.08 8.24
N SER A 149 -9.46 -26.80 7.41
CA SER A 149 -10.39 -26.19 6.47
C SER A 149 -11.82 -26.23 6.97
N VAL A 150 -12.51 -25.12 6.81
CA VAL A 150 -13.94 -24.96 7.06
C VAL A 150 -14.60 -24.48 5.76
N GLY A 151 -15.74 -25.09 5.42
CA GLY A 151 -16.57 -24.59 4.32
C GLY A 151 -17.39 -23.40 4.79
N ILE A 152 -17.42 -22.34 3.98
CA ILE A 152 -18.20 -21.13 4.24
C ILE A 152 -19.26 -20.98 3.14
N ASP A 153 -20.52 -20.88 3.58
CA ASP A 153 -21.66 -20.74 2.69
C ASP A 153 -21.80 -19.27 2.25
N PRO A 154 -22.01 -19.01 0.94
CA PRO A 154 -22.41 -17.70 0.49
C PRO A 154 -23.73 -17.26 1.15
N PRO A 155 -23.90 -15.97 1.46
CA PRO A 155 -25.17 -15.46 1.99
C PRO A 155 -26.29 -15.58 0.95
N ALA A 156 -27.54 -15.46 1.41
CA ALA A 156 -28.74 -15.39 0.57
C ALA A 156 -28.94 -16.56 -0.43
N GLY A 157 -28.28 -17.70 -0.23
CA GLY A 157 -28.37 -18.85 -1.13
C GLY A 157 -27.65 -18.65 -2.46
N LEU A 158 -26.70 -17.72 -2.53
CA LEU A 158 -25.82 -17.52 -3.67
C LEU A 158 -24.99 -18.80 -3.93
N THR A 159 -24.71 -19.08 -5.19
CA THR A 159 -23.73 -20.10 -5.57
C THR A 159 -22.36 -19.46 -5.80
N PRO A 160 -21.25 -20.05 -5.32
CA PRO A 160 -19.91 -19.52 -5.55
C PRO A 160 -19.61 -19.23 -7.02
N LEU A 161 -19.05 -18.06 -7.29
CA LEU A 161 -18.52 -17.64 -8.59
C LEU A 161 -17.13 -17.03 -8.42
N GLY A 162 -16.14 -17.61 -9.09
CA GLY A 162 -14.77 -17.08 -9.06
C GLY A 162 -14.06 -17.19 -7.70
N PRO A 163 -12.84 -16.65 -7.60
CA PRO A 163 -12.03 -16.68 -6.39
C PRO A 163 -12.49 -15.67 -5.32
N PRO A 164 -12.46 -16.03 -4.02
CA PRO A 164 -12.54 -15.06 -2.92
C PRO A 164 -11.19 -14.36 -2.66
N VAL A 165 -11.26 -13.22 -1.98
CA VAL A 165 -10.13 -12.44 -1.44
C VAL A 165 -10.27 -12.30 0.09
N VAL A 166 -9.19 -11.97 0.80
CA VAL A 166 -9.14 -11.95 2.28
C VAL A 166 -8.27 -10.82 2.79
N SER A 167 -8.66 -10.18 3.91
CA SER A 167 -7.90 -9.13 4.58
C SER A 167 -6.58 -9.64 5.21
N ALA A 168 -5.69 -8.73 5.58
CA ALA A 168 -4.36 -9.05 6.11
C ALA A 168 -4.42 -9.84 7.43
N ASP A 169 -5.42 -9.57 8.27
CA ASP A 169 -5.67 -10.27 9.53
C ASP A 169 -6.51 -11.57 9.36
N GLY A 170 -7.08 -11.80 8.17
CA GLY A 170 -7.90 -12.96 7.87
C GLY A 170 -9.33 -12.93 8.43
N SER A 171 -9.80 -11.79 8.94
CA SER A 171 -11.14 -11.62 9.54
C SER A 171 -12.22 -11.29 8.50
N VAL A 172 -11.88 -10.55 7.45
CA VAL A 172 -12.79 -10.16 6.37
C VAL A 172 -12.48 -10.95 5.11
N ILE A 173 -13.51 -11.54 4.50
CA ILE A 173 -13.42 -12.26 3.23
C ILE A 173 -14.43 -11.65 2.27
N ALA A 174 -14.06 -11.39 1.03
CA ALA A 174 -14.99 -10.91 0.01
C ALA A 174 -14.99 -11.83 -1.22
N ALA A 175 -16.14 -11.98 -1.87
CA ALA A 175 -16.32 -12.89 -2.99
C ALA A 175 -17.47 -12.48 -3.90
N THR A 176 -17.60 -13.19 -5.02
CA THR A 176 -18.70 -12.99 -5.98
C THR A 176 -19.61 -14.21 -6.01
N GLY A 177 -20.91 -14.04 -5.90
CA GLY A 177 -21.88 -15.14 -5.91
C GLY A 177 -22.88 -14.96 -7.04
N ARG A 178 -23.46 -16.05 -7.53
CA ARG A 178 -24.52 -16.02 -8.55
C ARG A 178 -25.86 -16.45 -7.97
N LEU A 179 -26.92 -15.71 -8.30
CA LEU A 179 -28.30 -16.10 -8.00
C LEU A 179 -29.22 -15.71 -9.15
N ALA A 180 -30.01 -16.67 -9.63
CA ALA A 180 -30.99 -16.47 -10.70
C ALA A 180 -30.45 -15.88 -12.03
N GLY A 181 -29.13 -15.93 -12.23
CA GLY A 181 -28.47 -15.40 -13.42
C GLY A 181 -27.67 -14.13 -13.18
N ASP A 182 -27.91 -13.44 -12.07
CA ASP A 182 -27.23 -12.20 -11.69
C ASP A 182 -26.04 -12.49 -10.76
N ASP A 183 -24.99 -11.67 -10.86
CA ASP A 183 -23.79 -11.72 -10.05
C ASP A 183 -23.79 -10.66 -8.94
N PHE A 184 -23.39 -11.07 -7.75
CA PHE A 184 -23.43 -10.29 -6.53
C PHE A 184 -22.06 -10.30 -5.86
N ALA A 185 -21.50 -9.12 -5.65
CA ALA A 185 -20.43 -8.93 -4.68
C ALA A 185 -21.00 -9.11 -3.27
N PHE A 186 -20.25 -9.76 -2.40
CA PHE A 186 -20.66 -9.97 -1.01
C PHE A 186 -19.42 -10.17 -0.14
N ARG A 187 -19.56 -9.98 1.18
CA ARG A 187 -18.47 -10.18 2.14
C ARG A 187 -18.93 -10.99 3.35
N TRP A 188 -17.95 -11.57 4.04
CA TRP A 188 -18.09 -12.04 5.40
C TRP A 188 -17.19 -11.19 6.29
N ASP A 189 -17.76 -10.70 7.38
CA ASP A 189 -17.05 -10.01 8.45
C ASP A 189 -17.23 -10.85 9.72
N ASP A 190 -16.13 -11.40 10.24
CA ASP A 190 -16.14 -12.37 11.35
C ASP A 190 -17.14 -13.53 11.16
N GLY A 191 -17.25 -13.99 9.92
CA GLY A 191 -18.14 -15.09 9.51
C GLY A 191 -19.61 -14.68 9.31
N VAL A 192 -19.97 -13.42 9.53
CA VAL A 192 -21.30 -12.88 9.22
C VAL A 192 -21.32 -12.42 7.77
N GLY A 193 -22.06 -13.16 6.93
CA GLY A 193 -22.16 -12.89 5.50
C GLY A 193 -23.23 -11.85 5.14
N GLU A 194 -22.88 -10.87 4.32
CA GLU A 194 -23.80 -9.88 3.75
C GLU A 194 -23.55 -9.63 2.27
N VAL A 195 -24.62 -9.33 1.52
CA VAL A 195 -24.55 -8.97 0.10
C VAL A 195 -24.27 -7.48 -0.01
N LEU A 196 -23.24 -7.12 -0.77
CA LEU A 196 -22.86 -5.73 -0.98
C LEU A 196 -23.80 -5.05 -2.00
N PRO A 197 -24.03 -3.73 -1.89
CA PRO A 197 -24.86 -3.01 -2.82
C PRO A 197 -24.26 -3.00 -4.23
N ARG A 198 -25.12 -2.76 -5.21
CA ARG A 198 -24.78 -2.63 -6.64
C ARG A 198 -25.34 -1.32 -7.19
N LEU A 199 -24.75 -0.79 -8.24
CA LEU A 199 -25.11 0.54 -8.78
C LEU A 199 -26.58 0.64 -9.22
N SER A 200 -27.16 -0.48 -9.65
CA SER A 200 -28.59 -0.61 -9.94
C SER A 200 -29.02 -2.05 -9.71
N ALA A 201 -30.30 -2.25 -9.39
CA ALA A 201 -30.88 -3.57 -9.16
C ALA A 201 -30.84 -4.51 -10.39
N THR A 202 -30.50 -4.00 -11.57
CA THR A 202 -30.40 -4.77 -12.82
C THR A 202 -28.96 -5.08 -13.25
N LEU A 203 -27.97 -4.62 -12.49
CA LEU A 203 -26.56 -4.78 -12.84
C LEU A 203 -25.93 -5.92 -12.02
N ASP A 204 -24.90 -6.49 -12.60
CA ASP A 204 -24.00 -7.41 -11.94
C ASP A 204 -23.00 -6.65 -11.07
N SER A 205 -22.40 -7.35 -10.11
CA SER A 205 -21.31 -6.85 -9.28
C SER A 205 -20.35 -7.97 -8.96
N SER A 206 -19.04 -7.70 -8.99
CA SER A 206 -18.01 -8.69 -8.65
C SER A 206 -16.84 -8.06 -7.91
N VAL A 207 -16.25 -8.85 -7.01
CA VAL A 207 -15.08 -8.52 -6.19
C VAL A 207 -13.81 -8.96 -6.90
N LYS A 208 -12.74 -8.14 -6.81
CA LYS A 208 -11.40 -8.45 -7.33
C LYS A 208 -10.28 -8.34 -6.30
N GLY A 209 -10.36 -7.39 -5.36
CA GLY A 209 -9.34 -7.13 -4.34
C GLY A 209 -9.93 -6.54 -3.04
N ILE A 210 -9.10 -6.42 -2.00
CA ILE A 210 -9.49 -5.95 -0.67
C ILE A 210 -8.29 -5.33 0.07
N SER A 211 -8.51 -4.28 0.86
CA SER A 211 -7.50 -3.65 1.73
C SER A 211 -7.12 -4.53 2.92
N ALA A 212 -6.00 -4.21 3.56
CA ALA A 212 -5.47 -4.98 4.69
C ALA A 212 -6.45 -5.02 5.88
N ASP A 213 -7.18 -3.93 6.12
CA ASP A 213 -8.19 -3.82 7.17
C ASP A 213 -9.59 -4.33 6.75
N GLY A 214 -9.77 -4.74 5.49
CA GLY A 214 -11.04 -5.23 4.97
C GLY A 214 -12.14 -4.18 4.75
N ARG A 215 -11.86 -2.89 4.98
CA ARG A 215 -12.86 -1.81 4.84
C ARG A 215 -13.08 -1.38 3.40
N VAL A 216 -12.04 -1.45 2.57
CA VAL A 216 -12.10 -1.16 1.14
C VAL A 216 -12.09 -2.48 0.37
N ILE A 217 -13.17 -2.75 -0.36
CA ILE A 217 -13.26 -3.88 -1.30
C ILE A 217 -13.34 -3.28 -2.70
N VAL A 218 -12.60 -3.82 -3.66
CA VAL A 218 -12.59 -3.27 -5.03
C VAL A 218 -13.10 -4.27 -6.06
N GLY A 219 -13.66 -3.75 -7.15
CA GLY A 219 -14.07 -4.59 -8.26
C GLY A 219 -14.79 -3.85 -9.38
N GLU A 220 -15.89 -4.42 -9.83
CA GLU A 220 -16.69 -3.88 -10.94
C GLU A 220 -18.18 -4.08 -10.74
N SER A 221 -18.99 -3.17 -11.29
CA SER A 221 -20.44 -3.32 -11.42
C SER A 221 -20.91 -2.88 -12.79
N GLY A 222 -21.80 -3.66 -13.41
CA GLY A 222 -22.10 -3.47 -14.82
C GLY A 222 -23.13 -4.41 -15.41
N ASP A 223 -23.35 -4.27 -16.72
CA ASP A 223 -24.23 -5.16 -17.48
C ASP A 223 -23.37 -6.16 -18.28
N ASP A 224 -23.38 -7.43 -17.87
CA ASP A 224 -22.61 -8.49 -18.53
C ASP A 224 -23.01 -8.66 -20.01
N ALA A 225 -24.28 -8.42 -20.36
CA ALA A 225 -24.76 -8.58 -21.73
C ALA A 225 -24.12 -7.58 -22.71
N TYR A 226 -23.65 -6.44 -22.19
CA TYR A 226 -23.00 -5.39 -22.99
C TYR A 226 -21.53 -5.18 -22.64
N LEU A 227 -20.98 -5.93 -21.68
CA LEU A 227 -19.64 -5.72 -21.13
C LEU A 227 -19.43 -4.27 -20.64
N ASP A 228 -20.50 -3.64 -20.17
CA ASP A 228 -20.55 -2.27 -19.65
C ASP A 228 -20.30 -2.31 -18.14
N TYR A 229 -19.05 -2.62 -17.78
CA TYR A 229 -18.59 -2.67 -16.40
C TYR A 229 -17.91 -1.37 -16.02
N ARG A 230 -18.28 -0.83 -14.85
CA ARG A 230 -17.65 0.32 -14.22
C ARG A 230 -16.77 -0.16 -13.08
N PRO A 231 -15.56 0.40 -12.92
CA PRO A 231 -14.75 0.14 -11.74
C PRO A 231 -15.46 0.74 -10.52
N VAL A 232 -15.56 -0.03 -9.45
CA VAL A 232 -16.21 0.39 -8.20
C VAL A 232 -15.36 -0.04 -7.02
N TYR A 233 -15.58 0.63 -5.90
CA TYR A 233 -15.13 0.17 -4.60
C TYR A 233 -16.28 0.24 -3.60
N TRP A 234 -16.18 -0.58 -2.57
CA TRP A 234 -17.06 -0.55 -1.42
C TRP A 234 -16.25 -0.08 -0.22
N LEU A 235 -16.67 1.01 0.42
CA LEU A 235 -16.10 1.50 1.68
C LEU A 235 -17.14 1.27 2.78
N ASP A 236 -16.78 0.44 3.76
CA ASP A 236 -17.66 0.08 4.88
C ASP A 236 -19.06 -0.43 4.44
N GLY A 237 -19.13 -1.03 3.25
CA GLY A 237 -20.36 -1.58 2.66
C GLY A 237 -21.13 -0.64 1.74
N GLU A 238 -20.72 0.62 1.60
CA GLU A 238 -21.32 1.57 0.65
C GLU A 238 -20.56 1.55 -0.68
N ILE A 239 -21.29 1.52 -1.80
CA ILE A 239 -20.69 1.44 -3.14
C ILE A 239 -20.42 2.82 -3.74
N GLU A 240 -19.23 2.98 -4.29
CA GLU A 240 -18.83 4.17 -5.05
C GLU A 240 -18.22 3.79 -6.41
N VAL A 241 -18.35 4.70 -7.38
CA VAL A 241 -17.81 4.52 -8.73
C VAL A 241 -16.47 5.22 -8.81
N LEU A 242 -15.44 4.50 -9.25
CA LEU A 242 -14.15 5.11 -9.55
C LEU A 242 -14.26 5.86 -10.90
N PRO A 243 -13.82 7.13 -10.98
CA PRO A 243 -13.83 7.88 -12.23
C PRO A 243 -12.89 7.21 -13.25
N GLY A 244 -13.14 7.33 -14.54
CA GLY A 244 -12.20 6.81 -15.54
C GLY A 244 -11.38 7.91 -16.21
N LEU A 245 -10.33 7.50 -16.93
CA LEU A 245 -9.40 8.40 -17.60
C LEU A 245 -10.07 9.23 -18.71
N GLY A 246 -10.36 10.50 -18.42
CA GLY A 246 -10.97 11.43 -19.38
C GLY A 246 -12.43 11.08 -19.70
N THR A 247 -12.68 10.47 -20.85
CA THR A 247 -14.02 10.00 -21.24
C THR A 247 -14.22 8.50 -21.01
N ASP A 248 -13.16 7.82 -20.57
CA ASP A 248 -13.22 6.41 -20.23
C ASP A 248 -14.13 6.29 -18.99
N VAL A 249 -15.20 5.51 -19.08
CA VAL A 249 -16.14 5.32 -17.95
C VAL A 249 -16.34 3.85 -17.61
N LEU A 250 -15.68 2.97 -18.37
CA LEU A 250 -15.73 1.53 -18.22
C LEU A 250 -14.39 1.04 -17.69
N GLY A 251 -14.36 -0.12 -17.04
CA GLY A 251 -13.16 -0.60 -16.40
C GLY A 251 -13.43 -1.61 -15.30
N THR A 252 -12.35 -1.96 -14.62
CA THR A 252 -12.32 -2.90 -13.50
C THR A 252 -11.25 -2.41 -12.53
N ALA A 253 -11.60 -2.28 -11.25
CA ALA A 253 -10.60 -2.17 -10.19
C ALA A 253 -10.14 -3.58 -9.80
N HIS A 254 -8.83 -3.80 -9.80
CA HIS A 254 -8.25 -5.13 -9.63
C HIS A 254 -7.74 -5.37 -8.21
N ASP A 255 -7.14 -4.35 -7.59
CA ASP A 255 -6.49 -4.50 -6.28
C ASP A 255 -6.35 -3.15 -5.56
N ALA A 256 -6.06 -3.17 -4.25
CA ALA A 256 -5.94 -1.98 -3.41
C ALA A 256 -4.78 -2.09 -2.39
N SER A 257 -4.19 -0.95 -2.01
CA SER A 257 -3.18 -0.84 -0.94
C SER A 257 -3.74 -1.22 0.43
N ALA A 258 -2.87 -1.31 1.44
CA ALA A 258 -3.25 -1.73 2.80
C ALA A 258 -4.33 -0.85 3.43
N ASP A 259 -4.24 0.46 3.21
CA ASP A 259 -5.21 1.47 3.67
C ASP A 259 -6.34 1.73 2.67
N GLY A 260 -6.25 1.14 1.47
CA GLY A 260 -7.20 1.33 0.37
C GLY A 260 -7.19 2.73 -0.25
N SER A 261 -6.20 3.57 0.06
CA SER A 261 -6.05 4.90 -0.56
C SER A 261 -5.63 4.81 -2.03
N ILE A 262 -4.93 3.73 -2.39
CA ILE A 262 -4.46 3.46 -3.73
C ILE A 262 -5.19 2.24 -4.27
N ILE A 263 -5.78 2.39 -5.45
CA ILE A 263 -6.46 1.32 -6.17
C ILE A 263 -5.84 1.20 -7.56
N VAL A 264 -5.60 -0.03 -8.03
CA VAL A 264 -5.08 -0.28 -9.37
C VAL A 264 -6.05 -1.05 -10.23
N GLY A 265 -5.98 -0.85 -11.55
CA GLY A 265 -6.78 -1.63 -12.47
C GLY A 265 -6.78 -1.15 -13.92
N THR A 266 -7.97 -1.11 -14.52
CA THR A 266 -8.18 -0.77 -15.93
C THR A 266 -9.24 0.31 -16.13
N SER A 267 -8.92 1.27 -17.00
CA SER A 267 -9.90 2.12 -17.67
C SER A 267 -10.04 1.71 -19.13
N ARG A 268 -11.26 1.77 -19.66
CA ARG A 268 -11.62 1.33 -21.01
C ARG A 268 -12.46 2.40 -21.73
N ALA A 269 -12.01 2.73 -22.94
CA ALA A 269 -12.84 3.35 -23.98
C ALA A 269 -12.53 2.73 -25.34
N ALA A 270 -11.84 3.45 -26.23
CA ALA A 270 -11.38 2.91 -27.52
C ALA A 270 -10.20 1.92 -27.39
N GLY A 271 -9.58 1.88 -26.21
CA GLY A 271 -8.56 0.91 -25.81
C GLY A 271 -8.55 0.75 -24.29
N THR A 272 -7.81 -0.25 -23.80
CA THR A 272 -7.60 -0.51 -22.37
C THR A 272 -6.34 0.19 -21.90
N ARG A 273 -6.38 0.79 -20.71
CA ARG A 273 -5.25 1.47 -20.09
C ARG A 273 -5.11 1.04 -18.64
N ALA A 274 -3.89 0.67 -18.26
CA ALA A 274 -3.51 0.50 -16.87
C ALA A 274 -3.75 1.83 -16.13
N THR A 275 -4.59 1.78 -15.10
CA THR A 275 -5.03 2.95 -14.34
C THR A 275 -4.70 2.76 -12.86
N LEU A 276 -4.26 3.84 -12.24
CA LEU A 276 -4.03 4.00 -10.81
C LEU A 276 -5.05 5.03 -10.31
N TRP A 277 -5.70 4.79 -9.20
CA TRP A 277 -6.62 5.72 -8.55
C TRP A 277 -6.06 6.06 -7.18
N PHE A 278 -5.95 7.35 -6.92
CA PHE A 278 -5.58 7.94 -5.63
C PHE A 278 -6.19 9.35 -5.60
N ASP A 279 -6.42 9.88 -4.40
CA ASP A 279 -7.08 11.18 -4.18
C ASP A 279 -8.42 11.36 -4.92
N GLY A 280 -9.11 10.25 -5.15
CA GLY A 280 -10.38 10.23 -5.89
C GLY A 280 -10.25 10.50 -7.39
N GLU A 281 -9.03 10.56 -7.95
CA GLU A 281 -8.78 10.86 -9.35
C GLU A 281 -8.10 9.70 -10.10
N PRO A 282 -8.39 9.52 -11.41
CA PRO A 282 -7.78 8.46 -12.20
C PRO A 282 -6.48 8.95 -12.87
N HIS A 283 -5.42 8.17 -12.70
CA HIS A 283 -4.10 8.42 -13.26
C HIS A 283 -3.67 7.31 -14.21
N GLY A 284 -3.22 7.70 -15.41
CA GLY A 284 -2.77 6.75 -16.41
C GLY A 284 -1.32 6.36 -16.16
N LEU A 285 -1.07 5.11 -15.75
CA LEU A 285 0.28 4.62 -15.40
C LEU A 285 1.31 4.85 -16.52
N TYR A 286 0.95 4.67 -17.78
CA TYR A 286 1.87 4.96 -18.89
C TYR A 286 2.32 6.42 -18.88
N THR A 287 1.38 7.35 -18.71
CA THR A 287 1.69 8.79 -18.72
C THR A 287 2.58 9.14 -17.54
N MET A 288 2.24 8.65 -16.34
CA MET A 288 3.02 8.84 -15.12
C MET A 288 4.46 8.34 -15.29
N LEU A 289 4.63 7.07 -15.66
CA LEU A 289 5.97 6.48 -15.82
C LEU A 289 6.75 7.14 -16.98
N PHE A 290 6.07 7.56 -18.05
CA PHE A 290 6.72 8.19 -19.20
C PHE A 290 7.13 9.64 -18.95
N SER A 291 6.29 10.44 -18.28
CA SER A 291 6.67 11.80 -17.85
C SER A 291 7.87 11.76 -16.92
N ARG A 292 8.05 10.62 -16.26
CA ARG A 292 9.15 10.31 -15.36
C ARG A 292 10.44 9.82 -16.03
N GLY A 293 10.47 9.84 -17.37
CA GLY A 293 11.68 9.52 -18.13
C GLY A 293 12.04 8.03 -18.15
N LEU A 294 11.18 7.15 -17.60
CA LEU A 294 11.40 5.72 -17.66
C LEU A 294 11.36 5.22 -19.10
N PRO A 295 12.17 4.20 -19.46
CA PRO A 295 12.37 3.77 -20.84
C PRO A 295 11.21 2.91 -21.38
N ILE A 296 9.98 3.41 -21.27
CA ILE A 296 8.74 2.70 -21.65
C ILE A 296 8.19 3.13 -23.02
N SER A 297 8.96 3.88 -23.80
CA SER A 297 8.55 4.36 -25.12
C SER A 297 8.11 3.20 -26.03
N GLY A 298 6.89 3.31 -26.57
CA GLY A 298 6.28 2.30 -27.45
C GLY A 298 5.55 1.17 -26.73
N TRP A 299 5.53 1.15 -25.39
CA TRP A 299 4.64 0.28 -24.63
C TRP A 299 3.19 0.76 -24.68
N ALA A 300 2.26 -0.19 -24.65
CA ALA A 300 0.88 0.04 -24.26
C ALA A 300 0.63 -0.74 -22.96
N LEU A 301 0.52 -0.04 -21.84
CA LEU A 301 0.18 -0.67 -20.56
C LEU A 301 -1.33 -0.88 -20.51
N ASP A 302 -1.75 -2.15 -20.56
CA ASP A 302 -3.16 -2.51 -20.75
C ASP A 302 -3.90 -2.60 -19.41
N SER A 303 -3.27 -3.14 -18.36
CA SER A 303 -3.87 -3.33 -17.03
C SER A 303 -2.80 -3.36 -15.96
N ALA A 304 -3.03 -2.66 -14.85
CA ALA A 304 -2.40 -3.00 -13.58
C ALA A 304 -3.24 -4.11 -12.93
N ILE A 305 -2.61 -5.08 -12.26
CA ILE A 305 -3.29 -6.29 -11.77
C ILE A 305 -3.20 -6.47 -10.26
N ALA A 306 -2.12 -6.00 -9.64
CA ALA A 306 -1.91 -6.05 -8.19
C ALA A 306 -0.96 -4.92 -7.77
N VAL A 307 -1.06 -4.50 -6.51
CA VAL A 307 -0.28 -3.43 -5.90
C VAL A 307 0.22 -3.87 -4.52
N SER A 308 1.41 -3.42 -4.12
CA SER A 308 1.92 -3.63 -2.76
C SER A 308 1.10 -2.86 -1.71
N ASP A 309 1.26 -3.21 -0.45
CA ASP A 309 0.52 -2.61 0.66
C ASP A 309 0.83 -1.12 0.81
N ASP A 310 2.08 -0.74 0.49
CA ASP A 310 2.55 0.65 0.44
C ASP A 310 2.17 1.39 -0.84
N GLY A 311 1.56 0.74 -1.84
CA GLY A 311 1.17 1.40 -3.09
C GLY A 311 2.25 1.56 -4.17
N HIS A 312 3.52 1.39 -3.80
CA HIS A 312 4.65 1.81 -4.64
C HIS A 312 5.09 0.77 -5.68
N THR A 313 4.75 -0.50 -5.46
CA THR A 313 5.07 -1.59 -6.38
C THR A 313 3.82 -2.07 -7.09
N ILE A 314 3.77 -1.86 -8.39
CA ILE A 314 2.63 -2.23 -9.22
C ILE A 314 3.06 -3.25 -10.25
N VAL A 315 2.34 -4.38 -10.29
CA VAL A 315 2.49 -5.36 -11.37
C VAL A 315 1.34 -5.27 -12.34
N GLY A 316 1.60 -5.62 -13.59
CA GLY A 316 0.57 -5.54 -14.61
C GLY A 316 0.92 -6.26 -15.89
N ILE A 317 0.12 -5.98 -16.92
CA ILE A 317 0.22 -6.58 -18.25
C ILE A 317 0.05 -5.51 -19.32
N GLY A 318 0.79 -5.67 -20.42
CA GLY A 318 0.77 -4.74 -21.53
C GLY A 318 1.41 -5.31 -22.78
N ARG A 319 1.41 -4.52 -23.85
CA ARG A 319 2.10 -4.83 -25.11
C ARG A 319 3.38 -4.01 -25.20
N ASN A 320 4.50 -4.69 -25.43
CA ASN A 320 5.79 -4.05 -25.64
C ASN A 320 5.89 -3.39 -27.04
N PRO A 321 6.98 -2.69 -27.38
CA PRO A 321 7.13 -2.02 -28.68
C PRO A 321 7.09 -2.94 -29.90
N SER A 322 7.29 -4.26 -29.73
CA SER A 322 7.12 -5.25 -30.81
C SER A 322 5.69 -5.82 -30.89
N GLY A 323 4.76 -5.28 -30.09
CA GLY A 323 3.36 -5.69 -30.03
C GLY A 323 3.10 -6.97 -29.25
N VAL A 324 4.11 -7.51 -28.56
CA VAL A 324 4.00 -8.77 -27.83
C VAL A 324 3.55 -8.49 -26.39
N GLN A 325 2.53 -9.23 -25.96
CA GLN A 325 2.03 -9.17 -24.59
C GLN A 325 3.08 -9.66 -23.59
N ARG A 326 3.25 -8.89 -22.52
CA ARG A 326 4.23 -9.11 -21.45
C ARG A 326 3.65 -8.62 -20.13
N HIS A 327 3.99 -9.32 -19.05
CA HIS A 327 3.82 -8.75 -17.73
C HIS A 327 5.00 -7.86 -17.38
N TRP A 328 4.74 -6.89 -16.52
CA TRP A 328 5.69 -5.90 -16.08
C TRP A 328 5.52 -5.66 -14.59
N ILE A 329 6.58 -5.13 -13.99
CA ILE A 329 6.61 -4.57 -12.64
C ILE A 329 7.11 -3.14 -12.76
N ALA A 330 6.47 -2.23 -12.04
CA ALA A 330 6.88 -0.85 -11.90
C ALA A 330 7.06 -0.54 -10.42
N HIS A 331 8.14 0.15 -10.10
CA HIS A 331 8.35 0.74 -8.79
C HIS A 331 8.20 2.26 -8.96
N LEU A 332 7.42 2.86 -8.08
CA LEU A 332 7.23 4.29 -7.95
C LEU A 332 8.08 4.77 -6.76
N ASP A 333 8.65 5.97 -6.86
CA ASP A 333 9.37 6.62 -5.75
C ASP A 333 8.38 7.52 -5.02
N ALA A 334 8.32 7.50 -3.69
CA ALA A 334 7.38 8.31 -2.90
C ALA A 334 7.38 9.78 -3.33
N CYS A 335 8.57 10.39 -3.29
CA CYS A 335 8.82 11.77 -3.72
C CYS A 335 8.61 12.09 -5.19
N TRP A 336 8.18 11.10 -5.97
CA TRP A 336 7.85 11.28 -7.34
C TRP A 336 6.82 10.27 -7.82
N ASP A 337 5.76 10.02 -7.08
CA ASP A 337 4.66 9.23 -7.58
C ASP A 337 3.34 10.02 -7.63
N GLY A 338 3.31 11.17 -6.97
CA GLY A 338 2.20 12.10 -6.93
C GLY A 338 1.24 11.82 -5.78
N LEU A 339 1.63 10.96 -4.83
CA LEU A 339 0.97 10.73 -3.56
C LEU A 339 1.56 11.63 -2.47
N ASP A 340 0.83 11.78 -1.37
CA ASP A 340 1.28 12.40 -0.11
C ASP A 340 1.46 11.24 0.88
N ASP A 341 2.57 10.53 0.72
CA ASP A 341 2.92 9.30 1.44
C ASP A 341 3.20 9.51 2.92
N ASP A 342 3.74 10.67 3.32
CA ASP A 342 3.92 11.01 4.74
C ASP A 342 2.75 11.78 5.37
N ARG A 343 1.82 12.26 4.53
CA ARG A 343 0.54 12.89 4.88
C ARG A 343 0.69 14.26 5.52
N ASP A 344 1.75 14.98 5.17
CA ASP A 344 2.01 16.33 5.66
C ASP A 344 1.25 17.43 4.86
N GLY A 345 0.58 17.02 3.77
CA GLY A 345 -0.18 17.87 2.85
C GLY A 345 0.66 18.41 1.68
N LEU A 346 1.92 18.00 1.59
CA LEU A 346 2.83 18.12 0.47
C LEU A 346 2.84 16.74 -0.23
N THR A 347 3.71 16.47 -1.18
CA THR A 347 3.43 15.35 -2.12
C THR A 347 4.74 14.92 -2.77
N ASP A 348 5.23 15.73 -3.70
CA ASP A 348 6.34 15.34 -4.54
C ASP A 348 7.42 16.42 -4.52
N PHE A 349 8.65 16.00 -4.80
CA PHE A 349 9.71 16.93 -5.15
C PHE A 349 9.30 17.83 -6.34
N PRO A 350 9.54 19.15 -6.30
CA PRO A 350 10.27 19.92 -5.28
C PRO A 350 9.35 20.64 -4.28
N ASP A 351 8.05 20.39 -4.34
CA ASP A 351 7.06 21.09 -3.51
C ASP A 351 7.07 20.52 -2.09
N ASP A 352 7.46 19.25 -1.96
CA ASP A 352 7.74 18.55 -0.71
C ASP A 352 9.17 18.84 -0.17
N PRO A 353 9.32 19.37 1.06
CA PRO A 353 10.59 19.65 1.72
C PRO A 353 11.34 18.42 2.22
N GLY A 354 10.64 17.35 2.60
CA GLY A 354 11.32 16.16 3.08
C GLY A 354 11.86 15.30 1.92
N CYS A 355 11.36 15.53 0.70
CA CYS A 355 11.99 15.05 -0.52
C CYS A 355 13.33 15.74 -0.84
N SER A 356 14.46 15.03 -0.67
CA SER A 356 15.78 15.53 -1.09
C SER A 356 15.99 15.54 -2.62
N GLY A 357 15.14 14.81 -3.34
CA GLY A 357 15.10 14.74 -4.80
C GLY A 357 13.95 13.85 -5.31
N ASN A 358 13.76 13.78 -6.62
CA ASN A 358 12.69 13.01 -7.26
C ASN A 358 12.95 11.49 -7.34
N THR A 359 14.00 11.01 -6.68
CA THR A 359 14.31 9.58 -6.53
C THR A 359 14.54 9.26 -5.05
N ASP A 360 14.11 10.17 -4.17
CA ASP A 360 14.10 9.93 -2.75
C ASP A 360 12.96 8.96 -2.43
N GLU A 361 13.20 8.10 -1.45
CA GLU A 361 12.38 6.92 -1.18
C GLU A 361 11.31 7.20 -0.13
N THR A 362 11.44 8.32 0.57
CA THR A 362 10.52 8.80 1.57
C THR A 362 10.30 10.28 1.34
N GLU A 363 9.08 10.74 1.52
CA GLU A 363 8.77 12.17 1.66
C GLU A 363 9.31 12.76 2.95
N ARG A 364 9.81 11.94 3.88
CA ARG A 364 10.46 12.37 5.12
C ARG A 364 11.95 12.66 4.99
N SER A 365 12.46 13.53 5.88
CA SER A 365 13.88 13.90 5.93
C SER A 365 14.44 14.00 7.34
N ASP A 366 15.46 13.17 7.65
CA ASP A 366 16.30 13.25 8.87
C ASP A 366 16.86 14.66 9.18
N ALA A 367 16.82 15.60 8.22
CA ALA A 367 17.27 16.98 8.39
C ALA A 367 16.18 17.92 8.92
N LEU A 368 14.92 17.48 8.95
CA LEU A 368 13.74 18.23 9.34
C LEU A 368 13.13 17.56 10.59
N PRO A 369 13.40 18.07 11.80
CA PRO A 369 12.96 17.40 13.03
C PRO A 369 11.46 17.23 13.21
N CYS A 370 10.64 17.97 12.44
CA CYS A 370 9.19 17.89 12.44
C CYS A 370 8.64 17.13 11.21
N ASP A 371 9.51 16.36 10.55
CA ASP A 371 9.24 15.63 9.32
C ASP A 371 10.21 14.43 9.13
N ASP A 372 10.83 13.94 10.19
CA ASP A 372 11.79 12.83 10.13
C ASP A 372 11.19 11.50 10.64
N GLY A 373 9.93 11.51 11.08
CA GLY A 373 9.25 10.32 11.55
C GLY A 373 9.58 9.98 13.00
N ALA A 374 10.32 10.83 13.71
CA ALA A 374 10.80 10.57 15.06
C ALA A 374 10.30 11.61 16.06
N ASP A 375 9.82 11.11 17.20
CA ASP A 375 9.60 11.89 18.43
C ASP A 375 10.97 12.35 18.99
N ASN A 376 11.38 13.54 18.57
CA ASN A 376 12.69 14.13 18.77
C ASN A 376 12.85 14.80 20.13
N ASP A 377 11.77 15.10 20.84
CA ASP A 377 11.80 15.67 22.18
C ASP A 377 11.35 14.72 23.30
N GLY A 378 10.70 13.62 22.95
CA GLY A 378 10.33 12.51 23.82
C GLY A 378 9.00 12.68 24.54
N ASP A 379 8.09 13.52 24.06
CA ASP A 379 6.79 13.78 24.67
C ASP A 379 5.70 12.74 24.28
N GLY A 380 6.00 11.92 23.26
CA GLY A 380 5.14 10.86 22.73
C GLY A 380 4.31 11.24 21.50
N LEU A 381 4.47 12.46 20.98
CA LEU A 381 4.00 12.95 19.69
C LEU A 381 5.21 13.11 18.75
N ALA A 382 4.97 13.20 17.44
CA ALA A 382 6.04 13.35 16.45
C ALA A 382 5.52 14.11 15.24
N ASP A 383 6.41 14.83 14.57
CA ASP A 383 6.19 15.53 13.32
C ASP A 383 4.94 16.41 13.37
N LEU A 384 4.12 16.44 12.31
CA LEU A 384 2.90 17.26 12.29
C LEU A 384 1.77 16.79 13.24
N ASP A 385 1.89 15.60 13.83
CA ASP A 385 1.00 15.19 14.93
C ASP A 385 1.39 15.85 16.26
N ASP A 386 2.62 16.39 16.36
CA ASP A 386 3.09 17.20 17.47
C ASP A 386 2.61 18.67 17.34
N PRO A 387 1.87 19.21 18.33
CA PRO A 387 1.48 20.61 18.40
C PRO A 387 2.64 21.61 18.25
N ALA A 388 3.85 21.25 18.68
CA ALA A 388 5.05 22.05 18.54
C ALA A 388 5.52 22.22 17.09
N CYS A 389 5.08 21.34 16.19
CA CYS A 389 5.39 21.41 14.77
C CYS A 389 4.31 22.17 14.00
N GLN A 390 4.58 23.43 13.63
CA GLN A 390 3.64 24.22 12.83
C GLN A 390 3.56 23.76 11.38
N THR A 391 4.70 23.31 10.88
CA THR A 391 4.98 22.96 9.48
C THR A 391 6.07 21.89 9.45
N PRO A 392 6.20 21.10 8.38
CA PRO A 392 7.24 20.07 8.24
C PRO A 392 8.65 20.66 8.39
N THR A 393 8.84 21.89 7.90
CA THR A 393 10.12 22.61 8.00
C THR A 393 10.39 23.29 9.35
N SER A 394 9.57 23.02 10.38
CA SER A 394 9.80 23.59 11.71
C SER A 394 11.12 23.04 12.28
N PRO A 395 11.92 23.88 12.94
CA PRO A 395 13.32 23.54 13.21
C PRO A 395 13.53 22.63 14.44
N VAL A 396 12.52 22.47 15.30
CA VAL A 396 12.54 21.67 16.54
C VAL A 396 11.11 21.28 16.91
N GLU A 397 10.98 20.14 17.58
CA GLU A 397 9.76 19.66 18.25
C GLU A 397 9.62 20.21 19.68
N ASN A 398 10.66 20.84 20.26
CA ASN A 398 10.58 21.51 21.57
C ASN A 398 10.86 23.03 21.51
N PRO A 399 10.01 23.80 20.81
CA PRO A 399 10.07 25.25 20.84
C PRO A 399 9.77 25.77 22.26
N LYS A 400 10.18 27.00 22.53
CA LYS A 400 10.04 27.62 23.87
C LYS A 400 8.64 27.70 24.47
N CYS A 401 7.61 27.47 23.67
CA CYS A 401 6.22 27.49 24.12
C CYS A 401 5.70 26.06 24.37
N ASP A 402 6.58 25.06 24.26
CA ASP A 402 6.37 23.62 24.48
C ASP A 402 7.66 22.95 25.03
N ASP A 403 8.50 23.68 25.78
CA ASP A 403 9.82 23.17 26.26
C ASP A 403 9.88 22.91 27.77
N ASP A 404 8.73 22.87 28.45
CA ASP A 404 8.56 22.66 29.90
C ASP A 404 9.22 23.74 30.78
N LEU A 405 9.52 24.91 30.22
CA LEU A 405 10.27 25.96 30.91
C LEU A 405 9.62 27.35 30.75
N ASP A 406 9.39 28.02 31.89
CA ASP A 406 9.12 29.46 31.98
C ASP A 406 10.32 30.26 31.41
N ASN A 407 10.27 30.54 30.11
CA ASN A 407 11.37 31.07 29.31
C ASN A 407 11.46 32.60 29.41
N ASP A 408 10.40 33.28 29.86
CA ASP A 408 10.33 34.73 30.01
C ASP A 408 10.26 35.23 31.47
N GLY A 409 10.02 34.33 32.42
CA GLY A 409 9.99 34.57 33.85
C GLY A 409 8.69 35.19 34.38
N ASP A 410 7.59 35.14 33.62
CA ASP A 410 6.30 35.69 34.01
C ASP A 410 5.46 34.74 34.90
N GLY A 411 5.88 33.47 34.98
CA GLY A 411 5.27 32.39 35.76
C GLY A 411 4.28 31.51 34.98
N GLY A 412 4.04 31.80 33.70
CA GLY A 412 3.59 30.84 32.70
C GLY A 412 4.72 29.87 32.33
N VAL A 413 4.37 28.68 31.81
CA VAL A 413 5.40 27.69 31.42
C VAL A 413 5.35 27.37 29.93
N ASP A 414 4.17 27.04 29.40
CA ASP A 414 3.97 26.66 27.99
C ASP A 414 2.51 26.91 27.60
N TRP A 415 2.12 26.55 26.38
CA TRP A 415 0.74 26.70 25.89
C TRP A 415 -0.32 25.94 26.71
N ASP A 416 0.04 24.83 27.34
CA ASP A 416 -0.82 23.99 28.17
C ASP A 416 -0.47 24.03 29.67
N GLY A 417 0.62 24.73 30.02
CA GLY A 417 1.15 24.83 31.37
C GLY A 417 2.29 23.84 31.69
N GLY A 418 2.78 23.10 30.69
CA GLY A 418 3.88 22.14 30.80
C GLY A 418 3.51 20.85 31.55
N ALA A 419 4.47 19.95 31.67
CA ALA A 419 4.32 18.59 32.21
C ALA A 419 3.77 18.51 33.65
N ASP A 420 3.97 19.57 34.46
CA ASP A 420 3.46 19.67 35.83
C ASP A 420 2.02 20.24 35.92
N ALA A 421 1.36 20.46 34.77
CA ALA A 421 0.05 21.11 34.65
C ALA A 421 0.02 22.48 35.36
N GLY A 422 1.04 23.29 35.08
CA GLY A 422 1.24 24.64 35.60
C GLY A 422 0.23 25.64 35.05
N THR A 423 0.56 26.93 35.15
CA THR A 423 -0.27 27.98 34.53
C THR A 423 0.14 28.11 33.07
N PRO A 424 -0.78 27.98 32.10
CA PRO A 424 -0.45 28.22 30.71
C PRO A 424 0.06 29.65 30.48
N ASP A 425 1.13 29.78 29.72
CA ASP A 425 1.70 31.07 29.32
C ASP A 425 0.73 31.79 28.34
N PRO A 426 0.24 33.00 28.68
CA PRO A 426 -0.69 33.76 27.84
C PRO A 426 -0.19 34.08 26.42
N GLU A 427 1.13 34.14 26.22
CA GLU A 427 1.78 34.36 24.93
C GLU A 427 1.87 33.10 24.07
N CYS A 428 1.88 31.93 24.72
CA CYS A 428 1.94 30.61 24.08
C CYS A 428 0.56 29.98 23.83
N VAL A 429 -0.50 30.42 24.51
CA VAL A 429 -1.86 29.85 24.32
C VAL A 429 -2.26 29.78 22.84
N GLY A 430 -2.49 28.55 22.38
CA GLY A 430 -2.89 28.21 21.01
C GLY A 430 -1.78 28.37 19.97
N LYS A 431 -0.51 28.43 20.40
CA LYS A 431 0.69 28.51 19.56
C LYS A 431 1.88 27.73 20.15
N PRO A 432 1.73 26.42 20.43
CA PRO A 432 2.80 25.56 20.94
C PRO A 432 4.11 25.71 20.17
N TRP A 433 4.04 25.75 18.84
CA TRP A 433 5.16 25.91 17.92
C TRP A 433 6.01 27.21 18.02
N ARG A 434 5.70 28.13 18.93
CA ARG A 434 6.40 29.40 19.03
C ARG A 434 7.76 29.24 19.67
N ALA A 435 8.81 29.55 18.92
CA ALA A 435 10.18 29.59 19.43
C ALA A 435 10.46 30.72 20.47
N ARG A 436 9.45 31.47 20.96
CA ARG A 436 9.59 32.57 21.94
C ARG A 436 8.27 32.85 22.67
N GLU A 437 8.38 33.04 23.98
CA GLU A 437 7.28 33.40 24.90
C GLU A 437 7.14 34.91 25.15
N GLY A 438 7.95 35.77 24.55
CA GLY A 438 7.92 37.20 24.81
C GLY A 438 7.42 38.06 23.64
N ALA A 439 6.56 39.03 23.93
CA ALA A 439 6.17 40.02 22.96
C ALA A 439 7.43 40.76 22.50
N ASN A 440 7.50 41.09 21.21
CA ASN A 440 8.42 42.10 20.70
C ASN A 440 8.01 43.47 21.27
N ALA A 441 8.16 43.67 22.58
CA ALA A 441 7.80 44.89 23.28
C ALA A 441 9.06 45.73 23.49
N CYS A 442 9.24 46.68 22.58
CA CYS A 442 10.02 47.88 22.77
C CYS A 442 9.71 48.51 24.15
N GLY A 443 10.70 48.57 25.05
CA GLY A 443 10.53 49.24 26.33
C GLY A 443 11.83 49.85 26.80
N LEU A 444 12.09 51.09 26.34
CA LEU A 444 12.95 52.11 26.95
C LEU A 444 13.18 53.27 25.96
N GLY A 445 13.04 53.05 24.64
CA GLY A 445 13.42 54.03 23.61
C GLY A 445 12.50 55.26 23.52
N ALA A 446 11.18 55.06 23.63
CA ALA A 446 10.21 56.14 23.58
C ALA A 446 10.13 56.91 24.91
N GLU A 447 10.22 56.21 26.05
CA GLU A 447 10.23 56.87 27.36
C GLU A 447 11.54 57.64 27.62
N LEU A 448 12.70 57.13 27.17
CA LEU A 448 13.98 57.87 27.24
C LEU A 448 13.97 59.11 26.35
N ALA A 449 13.36 59.04 25.16
CA ALA A 449 13.26 60.20 24.28
C ALA A 449 12.42 61.32 24.92
N LEU A 450 11.30 60.98 25.57
CA LEU A 450 10.47 61.94 26.30
C LEU A 450 11.20 62.52 27.53
N ALA A 451 11.92 61.66 28.28
CA ALA A 451 12.71 62.08 29.44
C ALA A 451 13.86 63.02 29.04
N LEU A 452 14.54 62.75 27.91
CA LEU A 452 15.60 63.61 27.38
C LEU A 452 15.07 64.96 26.88
N VAL A 453 13.88 65.00 26.28
CA VAL A 453 13.22 66.26 25.88
C VAL A 453 12.79 67.08 27.10
N LEU A 454 12.29 66.43 28.15
CA LEU A 454 11.93 67.09 29.42
C LEU A 454 13.17 67.62 30.17
N LEU A 455 14.28 66.88 30.17
CA LEU A 455 15.56 67.33 30.73
C LEU A 455 16.18 68.49 29.92
N ALA A 456 16.06 68.47 28.60
CA ALA A 456 16.53 69.54 27.71
C ALA A 456 15.71 70.84 27.85
N THR A 457 14.39 70.72 28.07
CA THR A 457 13.49 71.87 28.28
C THR A 457 13.54 72.40 29.72
N GLY A 458 13.77 71.54 30.71
CA GLY A 458 13.99 71.92 32.11
C GLY A 458 15.28 72.72 32.33
N ARG A 459 16.38 72.38 31.63
CA ARG A 459 17.64 73.16 31.71
C ARG A 459 17.53 74.58 31.15
N ARG A 460 16.61 74.86 30.23
CA ARG A 460 16.39 76.21 29.68
C ARG A 460 15.62 77.14 30.61
N ARG A 461 14.99 76.64 31.68
CA ARG A 461 14.25 77.46 32.66
C ARG A 461 15.06 77.90 33.87
N ILE A 462 16.27 77.38 34.07
CA ILE A 462 17.11 77.68 35.26
C ILE A 462 18.20 78.75 34.96
N LEU A 463 18.34 79.19 33.69
CA LEU A 463 19.37 80.16 33.26
C LEU A 463 18.79 81.49 32.72
N ARG A 464 17.62 81.94 33.21
CA ARG A 464 17.10 83.29 32.93
C ARG A 464 16.85 84.08 34.19
#